data_AF-A0A166Q8I1-F1
#
_entry.id   AF-A0A166Q8I1-F1
#
_cell.length_a   1.000
_cell.length_b   1.000
_cell.length_c   1.000
_cell.angle_alpha   90.00
_cell.angle_beta   90.00
_cell.angle_gamma   90.00
#
_symmetry.space_group_name_H-M   'P 1'
#
loop_
_entity.id
_entity.type
_entity.pdbx_description
1 polymer ?
#
loop_
_entity_poly.entity_id
_entity_poly.type
_entity_poly.pdbx_seq_one_letter_code
_entity_poly.pdbx_strand_id
1 'polypeptide(L)'
;MYIATSHLPNPWLDNPLPTSVLQPNIEITLHKFNCHYIPEPGTYPYRLDTDGRDAAVHFYEMRGVGHTPRDAGYPGDVYVKVKPGMCELWAMLKIGEDGARQWVRWVPEEKEKIVHPHLKLRYLWCSTRGEVSWYSPYVFEALAKHENPNGTREAGELIAEMLRIDAERTLTSKRKDGSDENPTRNKRQKMGPTLHTGCVSTPTT
;
A
#
# COMPACT_ATOMS: atom_id res chain seq x y z
N MET A 1 3.03 5.76 31.18
CA MET A 1 3.38 4.35 31.46
C MET A 1 3.12 3.59 30.18
N TYR A 2 4.17 3.16 29.45
CA TYR A 2 4.01 2.43 28.19
C TYR A 2 3.73 0.97 28.53
N ILE A 3 2.58 0.44 28.09
CA ILE A 3 2.31 -0.99 28.21
C ILE A 3 3.02 -1.68 27.05
N ALA A 4 3.94 -2.59 27.36
CA ALA A 4 4.61 -3.39 26.36
C ALA A 4 3.60 -4.36 25.72
N THR A 5 3.18 -4.07 24.49
CA THR A 5 2.36 -4.97 23.67
C THR A 5 3.18 -6.08 23.00
N SER A 6 4.47 -6.20 23.35
CA SER A 6 5.43 -7.14 22.75
C SER A 6 5.01 -8.61 22.85
N HIS A 7 4.16 -8.95 23.83
CA HIS A 7 3.63 -10.30 24.04
C HIS A 7 2.41 -10.63 23.16
N LEU A 8 1.78 -9.63 22.53
CA LEU A 8 0.63 -9.84 21.65
C LEU A 8 1.10 -10.33 20.27
N PRO A 9 0.26 -11.08 19.54
CA PRO A 9 0.56 -11.48 18.17
C PRO A 9 0.43 -10.27 17.23
N ASN A 10 1.17 -10.27 16.12
CA ASN A 10 0.91 -9.43 14.96
C ASN A 10 0.71 -10.33 13.74
N PRO A 11 -0.54 -10.61 13.32
CA PRO A 11 -0.83 -11.59 12.28
C PRO A 11 -0.27 -11.20 10.90
N TRP A 12 0.04 -9.91 10.70
CA TRP A 12 0.63 -9.42 9.46
C TRP A 12 2.16 -9.57 9.40
N LEU A 13 2.84 -9.69 10.55
CA LEU A 13 4.31 -9.72 10.62
C LEU A 13 4.87 -11.04 11.15
N ASP A 14 4.21 -11.68 12.12
CA ASP A 14 4.75 -12.87 12.80
C ASP A 14 4.55 -14.16 12.02
N ASN A 15 3.40 -14.29 11.37
CA ASN A 15 3.06 -15.44 10.55
C ASN A 15 2.13 -15.00 9.41
N PRO A 16 2.64 -14.24 8.43
CA PRO A 16 1.84 -13.71 7.35
C PRO A 16 1.29 -14.86 6.49
N LEU A 17 0.03 -15.20 6.70
CA LEU A 17 -0.70 -16.21 5.93
C LEU A 17 -2.00 -15.65 5.32
N PRO A 18 -1.95 -14.54 4.54
CA PRO A 18 -3.13 -14.15 3.82
C PRO A 18 -3.19 -15.04 2.58
N THR A 19 -3.78 -16.22 2.69
CA THR A 19 -4.06 -17.03 1.50
C THR A 19 -5.47 -17.57 1.65
N SER A 20 -6.28 -17.38 0.63
CA SER A 20 -7.58 -18.04 0.57
C SER A 20 -7.42 -19.36 -0.16
N VAL A 21 -7.73 -20.46 0.52
CA VAL A 21 -7.81 -21.79 -0.11
C VAL A 21 -9.00 -21.83 -1.06
N LEU A 22 -10.07 -21.10 -0.74
CA LEU A 22 -11.27 -20.96 -1.57
C LEU A 22 -11.06 -20.06 -2.79
N GLN A 23 -10.10 -19.14 -2.73
CA GLN A 23 -9.80 -18.17 -3.78
C GLN A 23 -8.28 -18.07 -3.99
N PRO A 24 -7.63 -19.08 -4.58
CA PRO A 24 -6.17 -19.16 -4.65
C PRO A 24 -5.51 -18.08 -5.51
N ASN A 25 -6.28 -17.35 -6.32
CA ASN A 25 -5.79 -16.31 -7.24
C ASN A 25 -6.03 -14.89 -6.72
N ILE A 26 -6.35 -14.71 -5.42
CA ILE A 26 -6.41 -13.36 -4.86
C ILE A 26 -5.00 -12.77 -4.80
N GLU A 27 -4.84 -11.56 -5.31
CA GLU A 27 -3.61 -10.79 -5.11
C GLU A 27 -3.66 -10.18 -3.72
N ILE A 28 -2.54 -10.19 -3.00
CA ILE A 28 -2.50 -9.65 -1.65
C ILE A 28 -1.25 -8.81 -1.47
N THR A 29 -1.48 -7.59 -1.01
CA THR A 29 -0.43 -6.62 -0.72
C THR A 29 -0.53 -6.22 0.75
N LEU A 30 0.60 -6.21 1.44
CA LEU A 30 0.68 -5.70 2.80
C LEU A 30 0.84 -4.18 2.77
N HIS A 31 -0.10 -3.48 3.40
CA HIS A 31 -0.06 -2.04 3.60
C HIS A 31 0.08 -1.69 5.08
N LYS A 32 0.44 -0.44 5.34
CA LYS A 32 0.40 0.13 6.68
C LYS A 32 -0.04 1.58 6.66
N PHE A 33 -0.66 2.03 7.73
CA PHE A 33 -0.93 3.45 7.99
C PHE A 33 -0.41 3.83 9.38
N ASN A 34 -0.02 5.09 9.51
CA ASN A 34 0.52 5.60 10.77
C ASN A 34 -0.59 6.18 11.65
N CYS A 35 -0.55 5.79 12.92
CA CYS A 35 -1.31 6.40 13.99
C CYS A 35 -0.38 7.27 14.84
N HIS A 36 -0.62 8.58 14.84
CA HIS A 36 0.06 9.52 15.75
C HIS A 36 -0.48 9.47 17.19
N TYR A 37 -0.90 8.28 17.61
CA TYR A 37 -1.31 7.95 18.96
C TYR A 37 -1.15 6.44 19.17
N ILE A 38 -0.93 6.05 20.42
CA ILE A 38 -0.93 4.65 20.84
C ILE A 38 -2.36 4.28 21.24
N PRO A 39 -2.98 3.26 20.63
CA PRO A 39 -4.32 2.80 21.01
C PRO A 39 -4.42 2.49 22.51
N GLU A 40 -5.59 2.74 23.09
CA GLU A 40 -5.82 2.45 24.51
C GLU A 40 -5.61 0.94 24.79
N PRO A 41 -5.04 0.59 25.96
CA PRO A 41 -4.88 -0.80 26.35
C PRO A 41 -6.18 -1.60 26.22
N GLY A 42 -6.11 -2.76 25.57
CA GLY A 42 -7.25 -3.64 25.35
C GLY A 42 -8.16 -3.28 24.16
N THR A 43 -7.93 -2.15 23.48
CA THR A 43 -8.73 -1.77 22.30
C THR A 43 -8.17 -2.31 20.98
N TYR A 44 -6.84 -2.47 20.92
CA TYR A 44 -6.13 -3.03 19.78
C TYR A 44 -5.51 -4.37 20.19
N PRO A 45 -5.94 -5.50 19.60
CA PRO A 45 -5.59 -6.83 20.10
C PRO A 45 -4.21 -7.33 19.61
N TYR A 46 -3.50 -6.53 18.83
CA TYR A 46 -2.23 -6.94 18.20
C TYR A 46 -1.04 -6.18 18.76
N ARG A 47 0.15 -6.75 18.60
CA ARG A 47 1.38 -6.03 18.89
C ARG A 47 1.50 -4.83 17.96
N LEU A 48 1.69 -3.67 18.58
CA LEU A 48 1.91 -2.41 17.87
C LEU A 48 3.36 -2.36 17.36
N ASP A 49 3.51 -1.95 16.11
CA ASP A 49 4.80 -1.56 15.56
C ASP A 49 4.99 -0.06 15.85
N THR A 50 5.70 0.29 16.92
CA THR A 50 5.81 1.69 17.38
C THR A 50 7.17 2.29 17.11
N ASP A 51 7.19 3.53 16.62
CA ASP A 51 8.36 4.39 16.60
C ASP A 51 8.10 5.62 17.48
N GLY A 52 8.60 5.57 18.72
CA GLY A 52 8.38 6.61 19.72
C GLY A 52 6.91 6.77 20.11
N ARG A 53 6.24 7.80 19.58
CA ARG A 53 4.82 8.13 19.87
C ARG A 53 3.86 7.68 18.78
N ASP A 54 4.38 7.19 17.67
CA ASP A 54 3.60 6.77 16.52
C ASP A 54 3.50 5.24 16.49
N ALA A 55 2.35 4.73 16.05
CA ALA A 55 2.12 3.31 15.83
C ALA A 55 1.79 3.06 14.35
N ALA A 56 2.54 2.19 13.70
CA ALA A 56 2.22 1.66 12.39
C ALA A 56 1.22 0.50 12.53
N VAL A 57 0.09 0.62 11.85
CA VAL A 57 -0.98 -0.38 11.83
C VAL A 57 -0.98 -1.03 10.46
N HIS A 58 -0.82 -2.35 10.45
CA HIS A 58 -0.74 -3.15 9.24
C HIS A 58 -2.13 -3.64 8.85
N PHE A 59 -2.36 -3.79 7.54
CA PHE A 59 -3.55 -4.42 6.99
C PHE A 59 -3.22 -4.98 5.60
N TYR A 60 -3.92 -6.03 5.20
CA TYR A 60 -3.85 -6.54 3.83
C TYR A 60 -4.86 -5.83 2.93
N GLU A 61 -4.40 -5.41 1.76
CA GLU A 61 -5.25 -5.15 0.62
C GLU A 61 -5.29 -6.40 -0.25
N MET A 62 -6.48 -6.99 -0.37
CA MET A 62 -6.72 -8.17 -1.19
C MET A 62 -7.46 -7.76 -2.46
N ARG A 63 -7.03 -8.22 -3.63
CA ARG A 63 -7.72 -7.97 -4.91
C ARG A 63 -8.14 -9.27 -5.56
N GLY A 64 -9.37 -9.32 -6.07
CA GLY A 64 -9.91 -10.52 -6.71
C GLY A 64 -11.19 -10.27 -7.51
N VAL A 65 -11.65 -11.27 -8.25
CA VAL A 65 -12.84 -11.14 -9.12
C VAL A 65 -14.14 -11.61 -8.43
N GLY A 66 -14.00 -12.41 -7.37
CA GLY A 66 -15.10 -13.12 -6.70
C GLY A 66 -15.75 -12.36 -5.54
N HIS A 67 -16.52 -13.09 -4.75
CA HIS A 67 -17.02 -12.62 -3.45
C HIS A 67 -15.85 -12.37 -2.49
N THR A 68 -16.11 -11.72 -1.36
CA THR A 68 -15.10 -11.56 -0.31
C THR A 68 -14.62 -12.94 0.20
N PRO A 69 -13.33 -13.10 0.56
CA PRO A 69 -12.82 -14.35 1.11
C PRO A 69 -13.53 -14.74 2.41
N ARG A 70 -13.93 -16.01 2.53
CA ARG A 70 -14.59 -16.53 3.74
C ARG A 70 -13.60 -17.11 4.76
N ASP A 71 -12.39 -17.40 4.31
CA ASP A 71 -11.34 -18.13 5.01
C ASP A 71 -10.08 -17.28 5.26
N ALA A 72 -9.96 -16.10 4.64
CA ALA A 72 -8.81 -15.21 4.75
C ALA A 72 -9.19 -13.83 5.31
N GLY A 73 -8.22 -13.20 5.99
CA GLY A 73 -8.30 -11.83 6.49
C GLY A 73 -8.51 -11.67 7.99
N TYR A 74 -8.06 -10.52 8.48
CA TYR A 74 -8.08 -10.05 9.86
C TYR A 74 -8.83 -8.71 9.95
N PRO A 75 -9.46 -8.39 11.10
CA PRO A 75 -10.21 -7.14 11.22
C PRO A 75 -9.31 -5.93 10.90
N GLY A 76 -9.77 -5.09 9.96
CA GLY A 76 -9.00 -3.97 9.40
C GLY A 76 -8.49 -4.23 7.97
N ASP A 77 -8.46 -5.49 7.51
CA ASP A 77 -8.14 -5.82 6.13
C ASP A 77 -9.23 -5.34 5.16
N VAL A 78 -8.84 -5.14 3.90
CA VAL A 78 -9.74 -4.68 2.85
C VAL A 78 -9.70 -5.62 1.64
N TYR A 79 -10.82 -5.73 0.96
CA TYR A 79 -10.96 -6.50 -0.28
C TYR A 79 -11.50 -5.62 -1.39
N VAL A 80 -10.76 -5.53 -2.48
CA VAL A 80 -11.14 -4.84 -3.71
C VAL A 80 -11.55 -5.90 -4.73
N LYS A 81 -12.85 -5.93 -5.02
CA LYS A 81 -13.37 -6.73 -6.11
C LYS A 81 -13.12 -6.00 -7.42
N VAL A 82 -12.32 -6.61 -8.29
CA VAL A 82 -11.97 -6.08 -9.61
C VAL A 82 -12.67 -6.93 -10.66
N LYS A 83 -13.77 -6.41 -11.22
CA LYS A 83 -14.45 -7.00 -12.38
C LYS A 83 -14.60 -5.92 -13.45
N PRO A 84 -14.45 -6.25 -14.76
CA PRO A 84 -14.70 -5.28 -15.83
C PRO A 84 -16.06 -4.59 -15.65
N GLY A 85 -16.05 -3.26 -15.57
CA GLY A 85 -17.24 -2.42 -15.39
C GLY A 85 -17.88 -2.44 -14.00
N MET A 86 -17.32 -3.17 -13.02
CA MET A 86 -17.88 -3.24 -11.67
C MET A 86 -16.77 -3.46 -10.64
N CYS A 87 -16.43 -2.40 -9.90
CA CYS A 87 -15.49 -2.46 -8.79
C CYS A 87 -16.22 -2.26 -7.46
N GLU A 88 -15.87 -3.05 -6.45
CA GLU A 88 -16.43 -2.93 -5.10
C GLU A 88 -15.32 -2.96 -4.07
N LEU A 89 -15.46 -2.18 -3.00
CA LEU A 89 -14.54 -2.18 -1.86
C LEU A 89 -15.27 -2.73 -0.64
N TRP A 90 -14.59 -3.57 0.12
CA TRP A 90 -15.11 -4.21 1.32
C TRP A 90 -14.10 -4.09 2.46
N ALA A 91 -14.60 -3.94 3.68
CA ALA A 91 -13.80 -3.89 4.89
C ALA A 91 -14.10 -5.11 5.77
N MET A 92 -13.08 -5.78 6.29
CA MET A 92 -13.28 -6.84 7.27
C MET A 92 -13.42 -6.24 8.66
N LEU A 93 -14.59 -6.37 9.30
CA LEU A 93 -14.84 -5.75 10.60
C LEU A 93 -14.72 -6.71 11.78
N LYS A 94 -15.08 -7.98 11.61
CA LYS A 94 -14.98 -8.97 12.69
C LYS A 94 -14.96 -10.40 12.18
N ILE A 95 -14.44 -11.28 13.02
CA ILE A 95 -14.57 -12.73 12.88
C ILE A 95 -15.62 -13.17 13.90
N GLY A 96 -16.66 -13.87 13.44
CA GLY A 96 -17.70 -14.45 14.28
C GLY A 96 -17.16 -15.59 15.15
N GLU A 97 -17.95 -16.00 16.15
CA GLU A 97 -17.60 -17.13 17.03
C GLU A 97 -17.47 -18.46 16.26
N ASP A 98 -18.20 -18.58 15.16
CA ASP A 98 -18.13 -19.68 14.19
C ASP A 98 -16.94 -19.58 13.23
N GLY A 99 -16.08 -18.56 13.40
CA GLY A 99 -14.97 -18.26 12.50
C GLY A 99 -15.37 -17.53 11.21
N ALA A 100 -16.65 -17.15 11.02
CA ALA A 100 -17.08 -16.47 9.81
C ALA A 100 -16.55 -15.04 9.74
N ARG A 101 -15.93 -14.67 8.61
CA ARG A 101 -15.44 -13.31 8.37
C ARG A 101 -16.60 -12.42 7.96
N GLN A 102 -16.77 -11.30 8.64
CA GLN A 102 -17.81 -10.32 8.35
C GLN A 102 -17.22 -9.13 7.60
N TRP A 103 -17.48 -9.14 6.30
CA TRP A 103 -17.12 -8.08 5.37
C TRP A 103 -18.29 -7.11 5.19
N VAL A 104 -18.01 -5.82 5.25
CA VAL A 104 -18.98 -4.75 5.00
C VAL A 104 -18.59 -3.99 3.74
N ARG A 105 -19.55 -3.78 2.85
CA ARG A 105 -19.32 -3.05 1.61
C ARG A 105 -19.14 -1.57 1.91
N TRP A 106 -18.11 -0.97 1.34
CA TRP A 106 -17.89 0.46 1.38
C TRP A 106 -18.71 1.16 0.30
N VAL A 107 -19.42 2.21 0.70
CA VAL A 107 -20.31 3.01 -0.13
C VAL A 107 -20.06 4.48 0.24
N PRO A 108 -19.51 5.31 -0.66
CA PRO A 108 -19.06 6.67 -0.33
C PRO A 108 -20.22 7.63 -0.08
N GLU A 109 -21.43 7.35 -0.58
CA GLU A 109 -22.62 8.19 -0.41
C GLU A 109 -23.37 7.90 0.89
N GLU A 110 -23.03 6.81 1.59
CA GLU A 110 -23.69 6.47 2.85
C GLU A 110 -23.29 7.43 3.97
N LYS A 111 -24.27 7.84 4.78
CA LYS A 111 -24.04 8.71 5.94
C LYS A 111 -23.16 8.05 6.99
N GLU A 112 -23.23 6.72 7.08
CA GLU A 112 -22.46 5.94 8.03
C GLU A 112 -21.09 5.59 7.45
N LYS A 113 -20.06 6.15 8.08
CA LYS A 113 -18.67 5.90 7.69
C LYS A 113 -18.26 4.53 8.24
N ILE A 114 -17.54 3.75 7.42
CA ILE A 114 -16.89 2.54 7.93
C ILE A 114 -15.73 2.93 8.83
N VAL A 115 -15.86 2.59 10.12
CA VAL A 115 -14.84 2.81 11.16
C VAL A 115 -13.96 1.57 11.27
N HIS A 116 -12.65 1.77 11.46
CA HIS A 116 -11.72 0.67 11.69
C HIS A 116 -12.13 -0.10 12.95
N PRO A 117 -12.15 -1.45 12.92
CA PRO A 117 -12.75 -2.26 13.98
C PRO A 117 -12.08 -2.10 15.35
N HIS A 118 -10.81 -1.72 15.36
CA HIS A 118 -10.04 -1.50 16.60
C HIS A 118 -9.66 -0.03 16.84
N LEU A 119 -9.95 0.89 15.91
CA LEU A 119 -9.44 2.27 15.96
C LEU A 119 -10.55 3.26 15.61
N LYS A 120 -11.25 3.75 16.63
CA LYS A 120 -12.49 4.55 16.49
C LYS A 120 -12.33 5.86 15.71
N LEU A 121 -11.11 6.36 15.55
CA LEU A 121 -10.78 7.59 14.81
C LEU A 121 -10.11 7.30 13.48
N ARG A 122 -10.39 6.14 12.89
CA ARG A 122 -9.86 5.73 11.59
C ARG A 122 -11.02 5.30 10.69
N TYR A 123 -11.11 5.91 9.52
CA TYR A 123 -12.21 5.70 8.58
C TYR A 123 -11.68 5.20 7.24
N LEU A 124 -12.36 4.22 6.67
CA LEU A 124 -12.00 3.68 5.37
C LEU A 124 -12.31 4.68 4.26
N TRP A 125 -11.36 4.92 3.38
CA TRP A 125 -11.58 5.63 2.12
C TRP A 125 -10.73 5.05 1.00
N CYS A 126 -11.26 5.09 -0.22
CA CYS A 126 -10.54 4.79 -1.44
C CYS A 126 -10.11 6.10 -2.09
N SER A 127 -8.84 6.49 -1.93
CA SER A 127 -8.37 7.74 -2.52
C SER A 127 -8.12 7.58 -4.01
N THR A 128 -8.61 8.54 -4.79
CA THR A 128 -8.22 8.69 -6.20
C THR A 128 -6.76 9.11 -6.37
N ARG A 129 -5.95 9.09 -5.31
CA ARG A 129 -4.50 9.13 -5.38
C ARG A 129 -3.88 7.75 -5.57
N GLY A 130 -4.66 6.69 -5.77
CA GLY A 130 -4.13 5.35 -6.04
C GLY A 130 -3.82 4.54 -4.79
N GLU A 131 -4.54 4.79 -3.69
CA GLU A 131 -4.41 4.00 -2.46
C GLU A 131 -5.75 3.89 -1.74
N VAL A 132 -6.00 2.72 -1.14
CA VAL A 132 -7.05 2.53 -0.13
C VAL A 132 -6.40 2.47 1.25
N SER A 133 -6.98 3.17 2.23
CA SER A 133 -6.40 3.22 3.57
C SER A 133 -7.40 3.64 4.63
N TRP A 134 -6.93 3.68 5.87
CA TRP A 134 -7.67 4.07 7.06
C TRP A 134 -7.22 5.46 7.54
N TYR A 135 -7.99 6.48 7.19
CA TYR A 135 -7.61 7.88 7.40
C TYR A 135 -8.08 8.43 8.74
N SER A 136 -7.34 9.40 9.27
CA SER A 136 -7.81 10.21 10.41
C SER A 136 -9.08 10.97 10.05
N PRO A 137 -9.88 11.46 11.02
CA PRO A 137 -11.10 12.19 10.71
C PRO A 137 -10.83 13.39 9.81
N TYR A 138 -9.78 14.16 10.08
CA TYR A 138 -9.43 15.35 9.29
C TYR A 138 -9.07 15.01 7.83
N VAL A 139 -8.24 13.99 7.62
CA VAL A 139 -7.83 13.60 6.26
C VAL A 139 -8.99 12.98 5.51
N PHE A 140 -9.80 12.14 6.17
CA PHE A 140 -11.01 11.58 5.60
C PHE A 140 -11.95 12.68 5.08
N GLU A 141 -12.28 13.68 5.90
CA GLU A 141 -13.18 14.77 5.50
C GLU A 141 -12.62 15.58 4.32
N ALA A 142 -11.31 15.83 4.33
CA ALA A 142 -10.65 16.53 3.23
C ALA A 142 -10.71 15.74 1.92
N LEU A 143 -10.46 14.42 1.97
CA LEU A 143 -10.56 13.53 0.81
C LEU A 143 -11.99 13.43 0.31
N ALA A 144 -12.97 13.16 1.20
CA ALA A 144 -14.38 13.06 0.83
C ALA A 144 -14.88 14.35 0.16
N LYS A 145 -14.55 15.53 0.73
CA LYS A 145 -14.93 16.82 0.16
C LYS A 145 -14.23 17.11 -1.17
N HIS A 146 -12.98 16.70 -1.35
CA HIS A 146 -12.22 16.97 -2.57
C HIS A 146 -12.57 16.01 -3.71
N GLU A 147 -12.67 14.72 -3.40
CA GLU A 147 -12.81 13.64 -4.38
C GLU A 147 -14.28 13.31 -4.68
N ASN A 148 -15.20 13.58 -3.75
CA ASN A 148 -16.64 13.40 -3.93
C ASN A 148 -17.46 14.56 -3.30
N PRO A 149 -17.24 15.83 -3.72
CA PRO A 149 -17.78 17.04 -3.08
C PRO A 149 -19.31 17.06 -2.93
N ASN A 150 -20.02 16.45 -3.87
CA ASN A 150 -21.48 16.44 -3.91
C ASN A 150 -22.07 15.10 -3.46
N GLY A 151 -21.23 14.12 -3.09
CA GLY A 151 -21.68 12.76 -2.74
C GLY A 151 -22.36 12.04 -3.91
N THR A 152 -22.07 12.42 -5.15
CA THR A 152 -22.74 11.87 -6.35
C THR A 152 -21.93 10.80 -7.06
N ARG A 153 -20.63 10.69 -6.78
CA ARG A 153 -19.77 9.69 -7.42
C ARG A 153 -19.98 8.33 -6.80
N GLU A 154 -20.32 7.36 -7.65
CA GLU A 154 -20.49 5.97 -7.26
C GLU A 154 -19.17 5.34 -6.76
N ALA A 155 -19.30 4.42 -5.80
CA ALA A 155 -18.16 3.64 -5.28
C ALA A 155 -17.28 3.07 -6.40
N GLY A 156 -17.90 2.47 -7.41
CA GLY A 156 -17.19 1.83 -8.52
C GLY A 156 -16.33 2.81 -9.33
N GLU A 157 -16.75 4.05 -9.49
CA GLU A 157 -15.99 5.08 -10.21
C GLU A 157 -14.75 5.49 -9.43
N LEU A 158 -14.87 5.72 -8.12
CA LEU A 158 -13.75 6.07 -7.25
C LEU A 158 -12.72 4.95 -7.20
N ILE A 159 -13.18 3.70 -7.09
CA ILE A 159 -12.31 2.52 -7.04
C ILE A 159 -11.61 2.31 -8.40
N ALA A 160 -12.32 2.43 -9.52
CA ALA A 160 -11.73 2.30 -10.84
C ALA A 160 -10.65 3.37 -11.09
N GLU A 161 -10.89 4.61 -10.67
CA GLU A 161 -9.90 5.69 -10.77
C GLU A 161 -8.67 5.42 -9.89
N MET A 162 -8.88 4.98 -8.64
CA MET A 162 -7.81 4.56 -7.74
C MET A 162 -6.94 3.47 -8.39
N LEU A 163 -7.55 2.40 -8.90
CA LEU A 163 -6.84 1.30 -9.55
C LEU A 163 -6.06 1.75 -10.79
N ARG A 164 -6.61 2.66 -11.60
CA ARG A 164 -5.92 3.23 -12.77
C ARG A 164 -4.64 3.96 -12.33
N ILE A 165 -4.72 4.79 -11.30
CA ILE A 165 -3.60 5.61 -10.82
C ILE A 165 -2.52 4.74 -10.15
N ASP A 166 -2.93 3.72 -9.39
CA ASP A 166 -2.02 2.73 -8.82
C ASP A 166 -1.22 1.98 -9.91
N ALA A 167 -1.90 1.55 -10.98
CA ALA A 167 -1.25 0.91 -12.12
C ALA A 167 -0.23 1.84 -12.82
N GLU A 168 -0.57 3.12 -13.01
CA GLU A 168 0.32 4.13 -13.60
C GLU A 168 1.57 4.38 -12.75
N ARG A 169 1.42 4.43 -11.42
CA ARG A 169 2.54 4.57 -10.48
C ARG A 169 3.46 3.35 -10.53
N THR A 170 2.89 2.16 -10.52
CA THR A 170 3.64 0.91 -10.61
C THR A 170 4.47 0.83 -11.89
N LEU A 171 3.90 1.22 -13.03
CA LEU A 171 4.62 1.28 -14.31
C LEU A 171 5.75 2.32 -14.30
N THR A 172 5.52 3.48 -13.69
CA THR A 172 6.51 4.55 -13.60
C THR A 172 7.68 4.18 -12.69
N SER A 173 7.42 3.51 -11.57
CA SER A 173 8.47 3.01 -10.67
C SER A 173 9.38 2.02 -11.39
N LYS A 174 8.79 1.02 -12.07
CA LYS A 174 9.56 0.00 -12.82
C LYS A 174 10.46 0.59 -13.91
N ARG A 175 10.02 1.69 -14.56
CA ARG A 175 10.85 2.39 -15.56
C ARG A 175 12.06 3.10 -14.95
N LYS A 176 11.93 3.64 -13.73
CA LYS A 176 13.06 4.28 -13.04
C LYS A 176 14.08 3.23 -12.60
N ASP A 177 13.62 2.12 -12.03
CA ASP A 177 14.50 1.04 -11.57
C ASP A 177 15.20 0.32 -12.74
N GLY A 178 14.55 0.23 -13.91
CA GLY A 178 15.14 -0.34 -15.14
C GLY A 178 16.02 0.62 -15.95
N SER A 179 16.17 1.89 -15.54
CA SER A 179 16.96 2.90 -16.27
C SER A 179 18.40 3.07 -15.75
N ASP A 180 18.78 2.38 -14.67
CA ASP A 180 20.15 2.39 -14.14
C ASP A 180 21.09 1.34 -14.77
N GLU A 181 20.60 0.48 -15.66
CA GLU A 181 21.47 -0.35 -16.51
C GLU A 181 21.86 0.41 -17.79
N ASN A 182 22.84 1.30 -17.67
CA ASN A 182 23.52 1.87 -18.82
C ASN A 182 24.90 1.19 -18.98
N PRO A 183 25.04 0.16 -19.84
CA PRO A 183 26.33 -0.47 -20.10
C PRO A 183 27.06 0.36 -21.15
N THR A 184 27.71 1.46 -20.78
CA THR A 184 28.84 1.99 -21.57
C THR A 184 29.53 3.16 -20.87
N ARG A 185 30.70 2.89 -20.31
CA ARG A 185 31.80 3.86 -20.41
C ARG A 185 33.11 3.15 -20.69
N ASN A 186 33.34 2.96 -21.99
CA ASN A 186 34.62 2.70 -22.63
C ASN A 186 35.76 3.47 -21.93
N LYS A 187 36.60 2.78 -21.16
CA LYS A 187 37.94 3.28 -20.81
C LYS A 187 38.82 3.15 -22.07
N ARG A 188 38.69 4.13 -22.97
CA ARG A 188 39.68 4.39 -24.01
C ARG A 188 41.00 4.75 -23.32
N GLN A 189 42.00 3.86 -23.45
CA GLN A 189 43.40 4.19 -23.22
C GLN A 189 43.75 5.45 -24.03
N LYS A 190 44.20 6.50 -23.35
CA LYS A 190 44.93 7.61 -23.99
C LYS A 190 46.36 7.13 -24.21
N MET A 191 46.68 6.70 -25.42
CA MET A 191 48.06 6.78 -25.93
C MET A 191 48.34 8.25 -26.27
N GLY A 192 49.43 8.78 -25.73
CA GLY A 192 49.90 10.13 -26.02
C GLY A 192 50.41 10.25 -27.47
N PRO A 193 50.33 11.43 -28.08
CA PRO A 193 50.75 11.63 -29.47
C PRO A 193 52.27 11.72 -29.60
N THR A 194 52.79 10.91 -30.51
CA THR A 194 54.13 11.00 -31.10
C THR A 194 54.29 12.34 -31.81
N LEU A 195 55.32 13.11 -31.45
CA LEU A 195 55.74 14.31 -32.17
C LEU A 195 56.66 13.93 -33.34
N HIS A 196 56.39 14.56 -34.47
CA HIS A 196 57.02 14.38 -35.77
C HIS A 196 58.37 15.09 -35.89
N THR A 197 59.37 14.36 -36.41
CA THR A 197 60.43 14.73 -37.38
C THR A 197 61.18 16.07 -37.31
N GLY A 198 62.52 15.99 -37.32
CA GLY A 198 63.39 16.98 -37.98
C GLY A 198 64.90 16.82 -37.78
N CYS A 199 65.57 16.23 -38.77
CA CYS A 199 66.98 16.35 -39.23
C CYS A 199 68.15 16.64 -38.24
N VAL A 200 69.16 15.76 -38.11
CA VAL A 200 70.33 15.50 -39.02
C VAL A 200 71.48 16.50 -38.84
N SER A 201 72.54 16.05 -38.15
CA SER A 201 73.96 15.98 -38.58
C SER A 201 74.95 16.22 -37.43
N THR A 202 75.82 15.22 -37.25
CA THR A 202 77.17 15.25 -36.63
C THR A 202 78.10 16.27 -37.37
N PRO A 203 79.38 16.55 -36.98
CA PRO A 203 80.30 15.68 -36.21
C PRO A 203 81.37 16.34 -35.31
N THR A 204 82.13 15.47 -34.61
CA THR A 204 83.52 15.60 -34.07
C THR A 204 83.80 16.72 -33.05
N THR A 205 84.49 16.51 -31.93
CA THR A 205 85.46 15.48 -31.48
C THR A 205 85.36 15.39 -29.97
#